data_AF-A0A085ZZI6-F1
#
_entry.id   AF-A0A085ZZI6-F1
#
_cell.length_a   1.000
_cell.length_b   1.000
_cell.length_c   1.000
_cell.angle_alpha   90.00
_cell.angle_beta   90.00
_cell.angle_gamma   90.00
#
_symmetry.space_group_name_H-M   'P 1'
#
loop_
_entity.id
_entity.type
_entity.pdbx_description
1 polymer ?
#
loop_
_entity_poly.entity_id
_entity_poly.type
_entity_poly.pdbx_seq_one_letter_code
_entity_poly.pdbx_strand_id
1 'polypeptide(L)'
;MSQKNNYPRGSEWNRWELHIHTPETKKQDHFIGSTPDEKWTNYIQSINSYSSEIKTIAITDYLCIDNYFKFKKYFNNKSITKTFDLILPNVELRISPVTHKNNPINIHCIFNPKIDSRLNDKFFAKLKFDYQDVGYSATKQSLIDFGKKHLGSFYKDDNQALIRGIEQYVIPFENLKKVFNEDKELRENTIIVVAGGSTDGVSGLNGHFELLEGEKFNQLDATKQIFISFVMLYFHQILVM
;
A
#
# COMPACT_ATOMS: atom_id res chain seq x y z
N MET A 1 39.76 1.47 9.59
CA MET A 1 38.67 2.17 10.30
C MET A 1 37.75 1.10 10.86
N SER A 2 37.60 1.00 12.18
CA SER A 2 36.77 -0.06 12.77
C SER A 2 35.30 0.19 12.42
N GLN A 3 34.61 -0.81 11.86
CA GLN A 3 33.15 -0.71 11.74
C GLN A 3 32.57 -0.54 13.14
N LYS A 4 31.93 0.61 13.37
CA LYS A 4 31.22 0.88 14.62
C LYS A 4 30.06 -0.12 14.66
N ASN A 5 30.09 -1.06 15.59
CA ASN A 5 28.98 -1.98 15.77
C ASN A 5 27.80 -1.17 16.32
N ASN A 6 26.83 -0.85 15.46
CA ASN A 6 25.67 -0.03 15.82
C ASN A 6 24.72 -0.76 16.78
N TYR A 7 24.89 -2.07 16.97
CA TYR A 7 24.07 -2.90 17.87
C TYR A 7 24.96 -3.70 18.81
N PRO A 8 25.62 -3.05 19.78
CA PRO A 8 26.60 -3.69 20.66
C PRO A 8 25.98 -4.75 21.60
N ARG A 9 24.65 -4.82 21.69
CA ARG A 9 23.91 -5.78 22.52
C ARG A 9 23.27 -6.93 21.73
N GLY A 10 23.50 -7.03 20.42
CA GLY A 10 22.81 -8.00 19.56
C GLY A 10 21.46 -7.48 19.08
N SER A 11 20.39 -8.28 19.15
CA SER A 11 19.06 -7.87 18.69
C SER A 11 18.49 -6.75 19.57
N GLU A 12 18.27 -5.57 18.97
CA GLU A 12 17.65 -4.41 19.62
C GLU A 12 16.24 -4.19 19.06
N TRP A 13 15.31 -3.81 19.94
CA TRP A 13 13.92 -3.50 19.55
C TRP A 13 13.81 -2.06 19.09
N ASN A 14 13.37 -1.87 17.85
CA ASN A 14 13.16 -0.54 17.26
C ASN A 14 11.67 -0.31 17.00
N ARG A 15 11.23 0.94 17.14
CA ARG A 15 9.87 1.34 16.79
C ARG A 15 9.74 1.64 15.31
N TRP A 16 8.83 0.95 14.65
CA TRP A 16 8.56 1.04 13.21
C TRP A 16 7.11 1.47 13.00
N GLU A 17 6.89 2.43 12.10
CA GLU A 17 5.56 2.88 11.69
C GLU A 17 5.36 2.57 10.21
N LEU A 18 4.63 1.50 9.90
CA LEU A 18 4.53 0.97 8.53
C LEU A 18 3.24 1.37 7.80
N HIS A 19 2.34 2.11 8.45
CA HIS A 19 1.08 2.54 7.85
C HIS A 19 0.77 4.00 8.22
N ILE A 20 1.52 4.94 7.62
CA ILE A 20 1.26 6.37 7.78
C ILE A 20 0.87 7.02 6.45
N HIS A 21 -0.27 7.70 6.43
CA HIS A 21 -0.65 8.56 5.32
C HIS A 21 -0.06 9.96 5.49
N THR A 22 -0.02 10.70 4.39
CA THR A 22 0.46 12.09 4.32
C THR A 22 -0.63 13.01 3.79
N PRO A 23 -0.48 14.34 3.94
CA PRO A 23 -1.30 15.29 3.19
C PRO A 23 -1.33 14.96 1.69
N GLU A 24 -2.44 15.30 1.03
CA GLU A 24 -2.71 14.98 -0.38
C GLU A 24 -2.94 13.49 -0.69
N THR A 25 -3.10 12.64 0.34
CA THR A 25 -3.61 11.28 0.15
C THR A 25 -4.93 11.30 -0.62
N LYS A 26 -5.11 10.35 -1.54
CA LYS A 26 -6.25 10.34 -2.47
C LYS A 26 -7.55 9.84 -1.84
N LYS A 27 -7.50 9.38 -0.58
CA LYS A 27 -8.69 9.06 0.21
C LYS A 27 -8.60 9.75 1.57
N GLN A 28 -9.68 10.44 1.94
CA GLN A 28 -9.88 10.99 3.28
C GLN A 28 -8.71 11.87 3.78
N ASP A 29 -8.24 12.81 2.95
CA ASP A 29 -7.26 13.82 3.36
C ASP A 29 -7.87 14.80 4.37
N HIS A 30 -7.78 14.44 5.65
CA HIS A 30 -8.24 15.20 6.80
C HIS A 30 -7.10 15.91 7.55
N PHE A 31 -5.96 16.15 6.88
CA PHE A 31 -4.84 16.87 7.48
C PHE A 31 -5.18 18.35 7.68
N ILE A 32 -4.69 18.92 8.78
CA ILE A 32 -4.98 20.30 9.21
C ILE A 32 -4.29 21.29 8.28
N GLY A 33 -5.05 22.18 7.65
CA GLY A 33 -4.56 23.28 6.80
C GLY A 33 -5.52 23.58 5.65
N SER A 34 -5.53 24.83 5.20
CA SER A 34 -6.42 25.32 4.13
C SER A 34 -5.85 25.09 2.73
N THR A 35 -4.54 24.89 2.63
CA THR A 35 -3.82 24.62 1.38
C THR A 35 -2.92 23.38 1.51
N PRO A 36 -2.55 22.71 0.41
CA PRO A 36 -1.60 21.59 0.47
C PRO A 36 -0.30 21.92 1.20
N ASP A 37 0.28 23.11 0.95
CA ASP A 37 1.53 23.53 1.59
C ASP A 37 1.37 23.77 3.09
N GLU A 38 0.25 24.35 3.52
CA GLU A 38 -0.07 24.51 4.94
C GLU A 38 -0.25 23.15 5.62
N LYS A 39 -0.95 22.21 4.98
CA LYS A 39 -1.11 20.85 5.49
C LYS A 39 0.24 20.14 5.66
N TRP A 40 1.12 20.23 4.67
CA TRP A 40 2.48 19.68 4.78
C TRP A 40 3.30 20.35 5.87
N THR A 41 3.19 21.67 6.03
CA THR A 41 3.87 22.42 7.10
C THR A 41 3.43 21.91 8.48
N ASN A 42 2.12 21.83 8.72
CA ASN A 42 1.57 21.34 9.98
C ASN A 42 1.92 19.86 10.24
N TYR A 43 1.88 19.03 9.20
CA TYR A 43 2.27 17.62 9.28
C TYR A 43 3.75 17.44 9.68
N ILE A 44 4.66 18.19 9.04
CA ILE A 44 6.09 18.16 9.36
C ILE A 44 6.34 18.66 10.78
N GLN A 45 5.67 19.73 11.21
CA GLN A 45 5.76 20.22 12.58
C GLN A 45 5.33 19.15 13.59
N SER A 46 4.29 18.37 13.27
CA SER A 46 3.81 17.27 14.12
C SER A 46 4.87 16.15 14.23
N ILE A 47 5.51 15.78 13.12
CA ILE A 47 6.63 14.81 13.11
C ILE A 47 7.78 15.32 13.97
N ASN A 48 8.19 16.57 13.79
CA ASN A 48 9.32 17.15 14.52
C ASN A 48 9.05 17.26 16.03
N SER A 49 7.80 17.50 16.41
CA SER A 49 7.36 17.60 17.81
C SER A 49 7.12 16.24 18.47
N TYR A 50 7.14 15.14 17.70
CA TYR A 50 6.87 13.81 18.23
C TYR A 50 7.94 13.38 19.25
N SER A 51 7.54 13.03 20.47
CA SER A 51 8.48 12.83 21.59
C SER A 51 9.30 11.55 21.48
N SER A 52 8.77 10.51 20.84
CA SER A 52 9.43 9.21 20.73
C SER A 52 10.25 9.09 19.45
N GLU A 53 11.26 8.23 19.46
CA GLU A 53 12.02 7.88 18.27
C GLU A 53 11.29 6.82 17.45
N ILE A 54 11.29 7.00 16.12
CA ILE A 54 10.80 6.03 15.14
C ILE A 54 11.96 5.80 14.18
N LYS A 55 12.44 4.56 14.09
CA LYS A 55 13.59 4.24 13.25
C LYS A 55 13.21 3.99 11.80
N THR A 56 12.02 3.45 11.57
CA THR A 56 11.54 3.12 10.23
C THR A 56 10.13 3.64 10.03
N ILE A 57 9.91 4.29 8.89
CA ILE A 57 8.60 4.81 8.51
C ILE A 57 8.24 4.35 7.09
N ALA A 58 7.00 3.94 6.85
CA ALA A 58 6.51 3.62 5.52
C ALA A 58 5.37 4.54 5.09
N ILE A 59 5.66 5.38 4.10
CA ILE A 59 4.70 6.37 3.57
C ILE A 59 3.68 5.64 2.70
N THR A 60 2.43 5.68 3.13
CA THR A 60 1.33 4.91 2.58
C THR A 60 0.44 5.77 1.70
N ASP A 61 0.32 5.39 0.43
CA ASP A 61 -0.57 6.03 -0.53
C ASP A 61 -1.35 5.00 -1.35
N TYR A 62 -2.54 5.38 -1.80
CA TYR A 62 -3.36 4.54 -2.67
C TYR A 62 -2.86 4.61 -4.12
N LEU A 63 -2.40 3.48 -4.65
CA LEU A 63 -2.01 3.32 -6.07
C LEU A 63 -0.96 4.34 -6.58
N CYS A 64 -0.17 4.96 -5.70
CA CYS A 64 0.96 5.81 -6.09
C CYS A 64 2.02 5.89 -4.98
N ILE A 65 3.15 6.54 -5.27
CA ILE A 65 4.21 6.84 -4.30
C ILE A 65 4.68 8.30 -4.40
N ASP A 66 3.82 9.19 -4.92
CA ASP A 66 4.15 10.59 -5.14
C ASP A 66 4.49 11.27 -3.79
N ASN A 67 3.72 11.01 -2.73
CA ASN A 67 3.97 11.62 -1.43
C ASN A 67 5.17 11.01 -0.71
N TYR A 68 5.54 9.76 -1.01
CA TYR A 68 6.80 9.17 -0.54
C TYR A 68 8.01 9.99 -1.01
N PHE A 69 8.06 10.39 -2.28
CA PHE A 69 9.12 11.25 -2.79
C PHE A 69 9.06 12.67 -2.20
N LYS A 70 7.86 13.21 -1.99
CA LYS A 70 7.67 14.52 -1.34
C LYS A 70 8.18 14.49 0.11
N PHE A 71 7.86 13.43 0.86
CA PHE A 71 8.40 13.20 2.20
C PHE A 71 9.93 13.12 2.20
N LYS A 72 10.52 12.34 1.28
CA LYS A 72 11.99 12.27 1.12
C LYS A 72 12.61 13.63 0.83
N LYS A 73 11.96 14.48 0.05
CA LYS A 73 12.43 15.86 -0.20
C LYS A 73 12.48 16.66 1.10
N TYR A 74 11.45 16.59 1.94
CA TYR A 74 11.42 17.25 3.25
C TYR A 74 12.40 16.66 4.27
N PHE A 75 12.73 15.38 4.14
CA PHE A 75 13.77 14.75 4.96
C PHE A 75 15.18 15.20 4.52
N ASN A 76 15.43 15.20 3.20
CA ASN A 76 16.74 15.52 2.64
C ASN A 76 17.09 17.01 2.79
N ASN A 77 16.11 17.90 2.69
CA ASN A 77 16.30 19.35 2.89
C ASN A 77 16.29 19.78 4.37
N LYS A 78 16.21 18.83 5.31
CA LYS A 78 16.19 19.04 6.77
C LYS A 78 14.99 19.82 7.30
N SER A 79 13.88 19.89 6.55
CA SER A 79 12.59 20.34 7.10
C SER A 79 12.06 19.36 8.16
N ILE A 80 12.22 18.05 7.93
CA ILE A 80 12.04 17.03 8.95
C ILE A 80 13.35 16.89 9.75
N THR A 81 13.29 17.14 11.04
CA THR A 81 14.45 17.12 11.95
C THR A 81 14.65 15.78 12.65
N LYS A 82 13.65 14.90 12.60
CA LYS A 82 13.77 13.51 13.07
C LYS A 82 14.72 12.73 12.16
N THR A 83 15.38 11.74 12.74
CA THR A 83 16.24 10.80 12.01
C THR A 83 15.46 9.51 11.78
N PHE A 84 15.51 8.99 10.56
CA PHE A 84 15.00 7.67 10.21
C PHE A 84 16.13 6.86 9.61
N ASP A 85 16.27 5.61 10.05
CA ASP A 85 17.21 4.65 9.46
C ASP A 85 16.69 4.18 8.09
N LEU A 86 15.35 4.15 7.93
CA LEU A 86 14.71 3.70 6.70
C LEU A 86 13.38 4.41 6.44
N ILE A 87 13.19 4.89 5.21
CA ILE A 87 11.94 5.46 4.71
C ILE A 87 11.47 4.60 3.54
N LEU A 88 10.34 3.91 3.72
CA LEU A 88 9.80 2.93 2.79
C LEU A 88 8.61 3.49 2.01
N PRO A 89 8.49 3.21 0.70
CA PRO A 89 7.23 3.39 -0.02
C PRO A 89 6.27 2.23 0.33
N ASN A 90 5.05 2.55 0.76
CA ASN A 90 3.96 1.60 0.97
C ASN A 90 2.81 1.95 0.02
N VAL A 91 2.43 1.01 -0.85
CA VAL A 91 1.26 1.17 -1.72
C VAL A 91 0.11 0.38 -1.13
N GLU A 92 -0.97 1.10 -0.81
CA GLU A 92 -2.23 0.51 -0.37
C GLU A 92 -3.15 0.27 -1.57
N LEU A 93 -3.72 -0.92 -1.64
CA LEU A 93 -4.60 -1.37 -2.72
C LEU A 93 -5.84 -2.05 -2.14
N ARG A 94 -6.87 -2.15 -3.00
CA ARG A 94 -8.06 -2.94 -2.73
C ARG A 94 -8.14 -4.10 -3.71
N ILE A 95 -8.40 -5.29 -3.18
CA ILE A 95 -8.49 -6.52 -3.97
C ILE A 95 -9.82 -7.23 -3.76
N SER A 96 -10.22 -8.01 -4.77
CA SER A 96 -11.35 -8.94 -4.71
C SER A 96 -10.86 -10.39 -4.50
N PRO A 97 -11.69 -11.30 -3.94
CA PRO A 97 -13.11 -11.14 -3.60
C PRO A 97 -13.36 -10.16 -2.44
N VAL A 98 -14.57 -9.59 -2.39
CA VAL A 98 -15.01 -8.69 -1.31
C VAL A 98 -15.37 -9.49 -0.06
N THR A 99 -15.27 -8.85 1.11
CA THR A 99 -15.77 -9.40 2.39
C THR A 99 -17.30 -9.45 2.38
N HIS A 100 -17.89 -10.12 3.38
CA HIS A 100 -19.36 -10.17 3.53
C HIS A 100 -20.05 -8.81 3.64
N LYS A 101 -19.32 -7.79 4.09
CA LYS A 101 -19.84 -6.42 4.16
C LYS A 101 -19.73 -5.69 2.81
N ASN A 102 -19.51 -6.43 1.71
CA ASN A 102 -19.21 -5.91 0.38
C ASN A 102 -17.99 -4.97 0.35
N ASN A 103 -17.08 -5.10 1.32
CA ASN A 103 -15.87 -4.29 1.33
C ASN A 103 -14.74 -5.05 0.62
N PRO A 104 -14.04 -4.42 -0.32
CA PRO A 104 -12.79 -4.98 -0.82
C PRO A 104 -11.77 -5.22 0.30
N ILE A 105 -10.88 -6.18 0.11
CA ILE A 105 -9.80 -6.45 1.07
C ILE A 105 -8.70 -5.41 0.89
N ASN A 106 -8.22 -4.83 1.98
CA ASN A 106 -7.04 -3.96 1.98
C ASN A 106 -5.75 -4.79 1.98
N ILE A 107 -4.86 -4.48 1.05
CA ILE A 107 -3.53 -5.08 0.92
C ILE A 107 -2.49 -3.97 0.75
N HIS A 108 -1.34 -4.17 1.38
CA HIS A 108 -0.21 -3.27 1.34
C HIS A 108 0.96 -3.95 0.65
N CYS A 109 1.61 -3.22 -0.25
CA CYS A 109 2.88 -3.59 -0.84
C CYS A 109 3.93 -2.58 -0.38
N ILE A 110 4.80 -2.99 0.54
CA ILE A 110 5.89 -2.16 1.08
C ILE A 110 7.16 -2.51 0.31
N PHE A 111 7.66 -1.58 -0.50
CA PHE A 111 8.79 -1.85 -1.40
C PHE A 111 10.13 -1.46 -0.78
N ASN A 112 11.18 -2.13 -1.21
CA ASN A 112 12.56 -1.72 -0.96
C ASN A 112 12.83 -0.38 -1.66
N PRO A 113 13.36 0.65 -0.98
CA PRO A 113 13.70 1.93 -1.59
C PRO A 113 14.67 1.82 -2.77
N LYS A 114 15.43 0.71 -2.87
CA LYS A 114 16.32 0.45 -4.01
C LYS A 114 15.61 0.38 -5.37
N ILE A 115 14.31 0.08 -5.39
CA ILE A 115 13.52 -0.06 -6.62
C ILE A 115 12.47 1.04 -6.80
N ASP A 116 12.44 2.07 -5.93
CA ASP A 116 11.39 3.09 -5.89
C ASP A 116 11.16 3.79 -7.25
N SER A 117 12.25 4.19 -7.93
CA SER A 117 12.26 4.82 -9.25
C SER A 117 11.73 3.94 -10.38
N ARG A 118 11.69 2.61 -10.19
CA ARG A 118 11.26 1.62 -11.20
C ARG A 118 9.86 1.08 -10.93
N LEU A 119 9.20 1.49 -9.84
CA LEU A 119 7.87 0.99 -9.49
C LEU A 119 6.80 1.33 -10.51
N ASN A 120 6.93 2.47 -11.23
CA ASN A 120 6.03 2.78 -12.34
C ASN A 120 6.01 1.66 -13.37
N ASP A 121 7.18 1.20 -13.81
CA ASP A 121 7.28 0.24 -14.90
C ASP A 121 7.15 -1.20 -14.42
N LYS A 122 7.67 -1.50 -13.22
CA LYS A 122 7.66 -2.85 -12.65
C LYS A 122 6.33 -3.25 -12.04
N PHE A 123 5.62 -2.29 -11.43
CA PHE A 123 4.43 -2.58 -10.65
C PHE A 123 3.20 -1.91 -11.28
N PHE A 124 3.15 -0.58 -11.30
CA PHE A 124 1.95 0.15 -11.69
C PHE A 124 1.52 -0.08 -13.15
N ALA A 125 2.48 -0.13 -14.09
CA ALA A 125 2.20 -0.38 -15.51
C ALA A 125 1.71 -1.81 -15.80
N LYS A 126 2.14 -2.78 -14.97
CA LYS A 126 1.82 -4.21 -15.12
C LYS A 126 0.54 -4.61 -14.39
N LEU A 127 0.17 -3.88 -13.34
CA LEU A 127 -1.07 -4.08 -12.62
C LEU A 127 -2.22 -3.59 -13.51
N LYS A 128 -3.01 -4.50 -14.07
CA LYS A 128 -4.10 -4.21 -15.00
C LYS A 128 -5.47 -4.49 -14.39
N PHE A 129 -6.45 -3.69 -14.80
CA PHE A 129 -7.86 -3.78 -14.47
C PHE A 129 -8.67 -3.55 -15.74
N ASP A 130 -9.53 -4.49 -16.10
CA ASP A 130 -10.34 -4.40 -17.31
C ASP A 130 -11.72 -3.84 -16.99
N TYR A 131 -12.17 -2.86 -17.78
CA TYR A 131 -13.49 -2.25 -17.67
C TYR A 131 -14.05 -1.97 -19.06
N GLN A 132 -15.21 -2.56 -19.38
CA GLN A 132 -15.86 -2.45 -20.70
C GLN A 132 -14.90 -2.78 -21.85
N ASP A 133 -14.21 -3.92 -21.76
CA ASP A 133 -13.23 -4.43 -22.74
C ASP A 133 -11.98 -3.53 -22.95
N VAL A 134 -11.77 -2.55 -22.08
CA VAL A 134 -10.56 -1.71 -22.06
C VAL A 134 -9.74 -2.01 -20.81
N GLY A 135 -8.46 -2.34 -21.01
CA GLY A 135 -7.51 -2.58 -19.92
C GLY A 135 -6.83 -1.29 -19.44
N TYR A 136 -6.97 -1.00 -18.15
CA TYR A 136 -6.38 0.15 -17.48
C TYR A 136 -5.28 -0.30 -16.52
N SER A 137 -4.07 0.25 -16.66
CA SER A 137 -3.02 0.07 -15.65
C SER A 137 -3.23 0.94 -14.41
N ALA A 138 -2.53 0.60 -13.34
CA ALA A 138 -2.43 1.42 -12.13
C ALA A 138 -1.49 2.64 -12.28
N THR A 139 -1.07 3.01 -13.50
CA THR A 139 -0.32 4.25 -13.72
C THR A 139 -1.24 5.46 -13.57
N LYS A 140 -0.69 6.59 -13.10
CA LYS A 140 -1.45 7.83 -12.86
C LYS A 140 -2.31 8.25 -14.05
N GLN A 141 -1.73 8.27 -15.26
CA GLN A 141 -2.46 8.64 -16.46
C GLN A 141 -3.59 7.65 -16.77
N SER A 142 -3.32 6.35 -16.67
CA SER A 142 -4.33 5.33 -16.93
C SER A 142 -5.46 5.34 -15.89
N LEU A 143 -5.17 5.70 -14.64
CA LEU A 143 -6.18 5.88 -13.59
C LEU A 143 -7.06 7.13 -13.86
N ILE A 144 -6.46 8.21 -14.37
CA ILE A 144 -7.20 9.40 -14.83
C ILE A 144 -8.12 9.01 -15.99
N ASP A 145 -7.62 8.29 -16.99
CA ASP A 145 -8.40 7.89 -18.16
C ASP A 145 -9.54 6.94 -17.77
N PHE A 146 -9.28 6.01 -16.86
CA PHE A 146 -10.31 5.16 -16.26
C PHE A 146 -11.36 5.99 -15.52
N GLY A 147 -10.92 6.94 -14.69
CA GLY A 147 -11.80 7.85 -13.96
C GLY A 147 -12.68 8.69 -14.88
N LYS A 148 -12.12 9.25 -15.96
CA LYS A 148 -12.84 9.96 -17.03
C LYS A 148 -13.91 9.09 -17.64
N LYS A 149 -13.54 7.86 -18.03
CA LYS A 149 -14.46 6.88 -18.62
C LYS A 149 -15.61 6.56 -17.66
N HIS A 150 -15.31 6.33 -16.38
CA HIS A 150 -16.31 6.03 -15.37
C HIS A 150 -17.22 7.25 -15.06
N LEU A 151 -16.67 8.47 -15.02
CA LEU A 151 -17.45 9.68 -14.75
C LEU A 151 -18.34 10.09 -15.93
N GLY A 152 -17.92 9.82 -17.17
CA GLY A 152 -18.68 10.21 -18.36
C GLY A 152 -18.98 11.71 -18.38
N SER A 153 -20.26 12.08 -18.48
CA SER A 153 -20.69 13.49 -18.47
C SER A 153 -20.48 14.22 -17.14
N PHE A 154 -20.17 13.51 -16.04
CA PHE A 154 -19.87 14.10 -14.74
C PHE A 154 -18.41 14.52 -14.56
N TYR A 155 -17.54 14.23 -15.54
CA TYR A 155 -16.14 14.62 -15.50
C TYR A 155 -15.98 16.15 -15.51
N LYS A 156 -15.18 16.68 -14.57
CA LYS A 156 -14.86 18.11 -14.48
C LYS A 156 -13.37 18.41 -14.64
N ASP A 157 -12.53 17.62 -13.97
CA ASP A 157 -11.08 17.81 -13.96
C ASP A 157 -10.32 16.50 -13.67
N ASP A 158 -9.02 16.51 -14.00
CA ASP A 158 -8.15 15.33 -13.89
C ASP A 158 -7.94 14.85 -12.44
N ASN A 159 -8.01 15.73 -11.44
CA ASN A 159 -7.85 15.32 -10.04
C ASN A 159 -9.11 14.57 -9.56
N GLN A 160 -10.30 15.06 -9.92
CA GLN A 160 -11.55 14.33 -9.69
C GLN A 160 -11.54 12.97 -10.39
N ALA A 161 -11.09 12.91 -11.64
CA ALA A 161 -10.96 11.67 -12.38
C ALA A 161 -9.97 10.70 -11.72
N LEU A 162 -8.80 11.18 -11.29
CA LEU A 162 -7.81 10.35 -10.59
C LEU A 162 -8.38 9.74 -9.30
N ILE A 163 -9.05 10.55 -8.46
CA ILE A 163 -9.69 10.06 -7.23
C ILE A 163 -10.72 8.99 -7.57
N ARG A 164 -11.58 9.25 -8.57
CA ARG A 164 -12.61 8.28 -8.97
C ARG A 164 -12.00 6.99 -9.52
N GLY A 165 -10.95 7.10 -10.33
CA GLY A 165 -10.20 5.96 -10.85
C GLY A 165 -9.68 5.10 -9.70
N ILE A 166 -8.97 5.70 -8.73
CA ILE A 166 -8.43 5.02 -7.55
C ILE A 166 -9.53 4.36 -6.70
N GLU A 167 -10.68 5.01 -6.51
CA GLU A 167 -11.80 4.45 -5.75
C GLU A 167 -12.37 3.18 -6.38
N GLN A 168 -12.45 3.15 -7.72
CA GLN A 168 -13.05 2.05 -8.48
C GLN A 168 -12.04 0.97 -8.84
N TYR A 169 -10.75 1.20 -8.63
CA TYR A 169 -9.67 0.27 -8.98
C TYR A 169 -9.54 -0.85 -7.93
N VAL A 170 -10.51 -1.76 -7.92
CA VAL A 170 -10.50 -2.98 -7.11
C VAL A 170 -10.06 -4.14 -8.00
N ILE A 171 -8.83 -4.61 -7.82
CA ILE A 171 -8.25 -5.62 -8.71
C ILE A 171 -8.55 -7.05 -8.23
N PRO A 172 -8.71 -8.02 -9.14
CA PRO A 172 -8.65 -9.42 -8.78
C PRO A 172 -7.29 -9.77 -8.15
N PHE A 173 -7.30 -10.53 -7.05
CA PHE A 173 -6.06 -10.95 -6.40
C PHE A 173 -5.10 -11.69 -7.35
N GLU A 174 -5.64 -12.47 -8.29
CA GLU A 174 -4.82 -13.17 -9.29
C GLU A 174 -4.02 -12.20 -10.19
N ASN A 175 -4.54 -11.00 -10.46
CA ASN A 175 -3.80 -9.98 -11.22
C ASN A 175 -2.58 -9.50 -10.44
N LEU A 176 -2.74 -9.25 -9.13
CA LEU A 176 -1.63 -8.86 -8.26
C LEU A 176 -0.59 -9.98 -8.16
N LYS A 177 -1.06 -11.21 -7.91
CA LYS A 177 -0.21 -12.40 -7.82
C LYS A 177 0.57 -12.64 -9.11
N LYS A 178 -0.04 -12.43 -10.28
CA LYS A 178 0.62 -12.52 -11.59
C LYS A 178 1.77 -11.52 -11.72
N VAL A 179 1.55 -10.25 -11.38
CA VAL A 179 2.60 -9.20 -11.42
C VAL A 179 3.82 -9.61 -10.61
N PHE A 180 3.61 -10.12 -9.40
CA PHE A 180 4.70 -10.62 -8.58
C PHE A 180 5.33 -11.87 -9.19
N ASN A 181 4.57 -12.90 -9.58
CA ASN A 181 5.10 -14.15 -10.15
C ASN A 181 5.96 -13.95 -11.41
N GLU A 182 5.71 -12.92 -12.20
CA GLU A 182 6.44 -12.63 -13.44
C GLU A 182 7.73 -11.80 -13.23
N ASP A 183 7.92 -11.16 -12.07
CA ASP A 183 9.09 -10.30 -11.81
C ASP A 183 9.80 -10.68 -10.50
N LYS A 184 10.87 -11.48 -10.63
CA LYS A 184 11.66 -11.98 -9.48
C LYS A 184 12.24 -10.85 -8.64
N GLU A 185 12.79 -9.83 -9.29
CA GLU A 185 13.41 -8.69 -8.61
C GLU A 185 12.35 -7.91 -7.79
N LEU A 186 11.16 -7.72 -8.35
CA LEU A 186 10.05 -7.09 -7.64
C LEU A 186 9.64 -7.91 -6.41
N ARG A 187 9.54 -9.25 -6.53
CA ARG A 187 9.22 -10.15 -5.39
C ARG A 187 10.22 -10.04 -4.26
N GLU A 188 11.50 -10.12 -4.58
CA GLU A 188 12.59 -10.09 -3.58
C GLU A 188 12.73 -8.71 -2.91
N ASN A 189 12.11 -7.67 -3.48
CA ASN A 189 12.17 -6.30 -2.99
C ASN A 189 10.82 -5.78 -2.50
N THR A 190 9.88 -6.66 -2.13
CA THR A 190 8.55 -6.25 -1.63
C THR A 190 8.09 -7.09 -0.45
N ILE A 191 7.59 -6.42 0.59
CA ILE A 191 6.79 -7.05 1.65
C ILE A 191 5.32 -6.87 1.31
N ILE A 192 4.57 -7.96 1.29
CA ILE A 192 3.13 -7.92 1.10
C ILE A 192 2.46 -8.16 2.44
N VAL A 193 1.60 -7.24 2.84
CA VAL A 193 0.86 -7.30 4.11
C VAL A 193 -0.63 -7.23 3.80
N VAL A 194 -1.41 -8.14 4.39
CA VAL A 194 -2.86 -8.15 4.20
C VAL A 194 -3.54 -7.87 5.53
N ALA A 195 -4.59 -7.06 5.52
CA ALA A 195 -5.35 -6.76 6.72
C ALA A 195 -5.94 -8.06 7.32
N GLY A 196 -5.75 -8.27 8.62
CA GLY A 196 -6.30 -9.41 9.36
C GLY A 196 -7.71 -9.16 9.93
N GLY A 197 -8.27 -7.96 9.74
CA GLY A 197 -9.56 -7.57 10.30
C GLY A 197 -10.76 -8.28 9.66
N SER A 198 -11.89 -8.33 10.37
CA SER A 198 -13.14 -8.94 9.88
C SER A 198 -13.98 -8.01 9.00
N THR A 199 -13.63 -6.73 8.90
CA THR A 199 -14.40 -5.73 8.13
C THR A 199 -13.88 -5.58 6.70
N ASP A 200 -12.56 -5.48 6.54
CA ASP A 200 -11.83 -5.16 5.31
C ASP A 200 -10.55 -6.00 5.14
N GLY A 201 -10.44 -7.10 5.90
CA GLY A 201 -9.31 -8.02 5.88
C GLY A 201 -9.69 -9.45 5.49
N VAL A 202 -8.69 -10.33 5.39
CA VAL A 202 -8.86 -11.75 4.98
C VAL A 202 -9.74 -12.52 5.95
N SER A 203 -9.76 -12.15 7.23
CA SER A 203 -10.68 -12.73 8.22
C SER A 203 -12.14 -12.35 7.97
N GLY A 204 -12.40 -11.32 7.17
CA GLY A 204 -13.73 -10.90 6.73
C GLY A 204 -14.26 -11.65 5.51
N LEU A 205 -13.42 -12.44 4.83
CA LEU A 205 -13.88 -13.40 3.83
C LEU A 205 -14.60 -14.53 4.56
N ASN A 206 -15.91 -14.67 4.50
CA ASN A 206 -16.48 -16.01 4.62
C ASN A 206 -17.46 -16.21 3.47
N GLY A 207 -17.69 -17.46 3.11
CA GLY A 207 -18.64 -17.89 2.10
C GLY A 207 -19.94 -18.32 2.76
N HIS A 208 -20.76 -19.04 2.01
CA HIS A 208 -21.85 -19.81 2.60
C HIS A 208 -21.23 -20.85 3.55
N PHE A 209 -21.81 -21.00 4.75
CA PHE A 209 -21.41 -22.07 5.65
C PHE A 209 -22.14 -23.34 5.26
N GLU A 210 -21.40 -24.40 5.02
CA GLU A 210 -21.94 -25.74 4.82
C GLU A 210 -21.76 -26.51 6.13
N LEU A 211 -22.84 -27.10 6.62
CA LEU A 211 -22.82 -27.92 7.82
C LEU A 211 -22.66 -29.37 7.38
N LEU A 212 -21.54 -29.99 7.74
CA LEU A 212 -21.27 -31.40 7.52
C LEU A 212 -20.91 -32.01 8.88
N GLU A 213 -21.64 -33.04 9.29
CA GLU A 213 -21.39 -33.79 10.55
C GLU A 213 -21.26 -32.93 11.82
N GLY A 214 -21.95 -31.78 11.86
CA GLY A 214 -21.93 -30.88 13.03
C GLY A 214 -20.79 -29.85 13.03
N GLU A 215 -19.88 -29.91 12.05
CA GLU A 215 -18.86 -28.88 11.83
C GLU A 215 -19.29 -27.87 10.76
N LYS A 216 -18.94 -26.60 10.98
CA LYS A 216 -19.19 -25.50 10.04
C LYS A 216 -17.96 -25.32 9.16
N PHE A 217 -18.09 -25.62 7.88
CA PHE A 217 -17.06 -25.36 6.89
C PHE A 217 -17.38 -24.08 6.13
N ASN A 218 -16.38 -23.21 5.97
CA ASN A 218 -16.54 -22.00 5.18
C ASN A 218 -15.98 -22.26 3.77
N GLN A 219 -16.83 -22.06 2.75
CA GLN A 219 -16.47 -22.27 1.34
C GLN A 219 -15.28 -21.41 0.85
N LEU A 220 -14.89 -20.36 1.58
CA LEU A 220 -13.74 -19.52 1.27
C LEU A 220 -12.48 -19.85 2.08
N ASP A 221 -12.45 -20.94 2.87
CA ASP A 221 -11.27 -21.28 3.68
C ASP A 221 -10.03 -21.57 2.82
N ALA A 222 -10.18 -22.24 1.69
CA ALA A 222 -9.09 -22.42 0.72
C ALA A 222 -8.58 -21.09 0.16
N THR A 223 -9.50 -20.16 -0.16
CA THR A 223 -9.16 -18.80 -0.60
C THR A 223 -8.38 -18.04 0.47
N LYS A 224 -8.80 -18.11 1.74
CA LYS A 224 -8.04 -17.53 2.87
C LYS A 224 -6.64 -18.12 2.96
N GLN A 225 -6.52 -19.44 2.87
CA GLN A 225 -5.22 -20.11 2.93
C GLN A 225 -4.31 -19.68 1.77
N ILE A 226 -4.84 -19.44 0.57
CA ILE A 226 -4.07 -18.91 -0.56
C ILE A 226 -3.54 -17.50 -0.26
N PHE A 227 -4.37 -16.60 0.29
CA PHE A 227 -3.93 -15.25 0.69
C PHE A 227 -2.84 -15.31 1.75
N ILE A 228 -3.04 -16.10 2.80
CA ILE A 228 -2.08 -16.24 3.90
C ILE A 228 -0.78 -16.87 3.40
N SER A 229 -0.87 -17.93 2.60
CA SER A 229 0.32 -18.61 2.05
C SER A 229 1.10 -17.69 1.12
N PHE A 230 0.42 -16.89 0.30
CA PHE A 230 1.06 -15.87 -0.53
C PHE A 230 1.83 -14.89 0.35
N VAL A 231 1.21 -14.27 1.36
CA VAL A 231 1.88 -13.36 2.30
C VAL A 231 3.09 -14.02 3.00
N MET A 232 2.92 -15.24 3.50
CA MET A 232 3.98 -15.97 4.22
C MET A 232 5.17 -16.32 3.33
N LEU A 233 4.94 -16.58 2.04
CA LEU A 233 6.00 -16.85 1.06
C LEU A 233 6.92 -15.64 0.83
N TYR A 234 6.39 -14.42 0.98
CA TYR A 234 7.17 -13.18 0.86
C TYR A 234 7.79 -12.73 2.19
N PHE A 235 7.26 -13.17 3.33
CA PHE A 235 7.86 -12.90 4.65
C PHE A 235 9.16 -13.69 4.86
N HIS A 236 9.24 -14.93 4.34
CA HIS A 236 10.41 -15.80 4.50
C HIS A 236 11.66 -15.32 3.73
N GLN A 237 11.52 -14.43 2.75
CA GLN A 237 12.66 -13.90 2.00
C GLN A 237 13.43 -12.80 2.75
N ILE A 238 12.91 -12.30 3.88
CA ILE A 238 13.48 -11.15 4.60
C ILE A 238 14.18 -11.58 5.91
N LEU A 239 13.87 -12.76 6.44
CA LEU A 239 14.52 -13.31 7.64
C LEU A 239 15.90 -13.94 7.37
N VAL A 240 16.37 -13.93 6.12
CA VAL A 240 17.65 -14.53 5.70
C VAL A 240 18.63 -13.49 5.10
N MET A 241 18.30 -12.19 5.19
CA MET A 241 19.23 -11.08 4.88
C MET A 241 19.64 -10.35 6.15
#